data_AF-A0A934DH73-F1
#
_entry.id   AF-A0A934DH73-F1
#
_cell.length_a   1.000
_cell.length_b   1.000
_cell.length_c   1.000
_cell.angle_alpha   90.00
_cell.angle_beta   90.00
_cell.angle_gamma   90.00
#
_symmetry.space_group_name_H-M   'P 1'
#
loop_
_entity.id
_entity.type
_entity.pdbx_description
1 polymer ?
#
loop_
_entity_poly.entity_id
_entity_poly.type
_entity_poly.pdbx_seq_one_letter_code
_entity_poly.pdbx_strand_id
1 'polypeptide(L)'
;MLNLKPEIVAQLERVLSSVEMLLPKAIAPIDWAKCHAANWRRHSFSGYLEPVRVTDTTTLDELLGVEEQKEIMINNTRQFLA
;
A
#
# COMPACT_ATOMS: atom_id res chain seq x y z
N MET A 1 -11.88 22.42 30.55
CA MET A 1 -11.01 21.23 30.71
C MET A 1 -11.89 20.06 31.09
N LEU A 2 -11.75 18.90 30.43
CA LEU A 2 -12.47 17.69 30.85
C LEU A 2 -11.94 17.26 32.22
N ASN A 3 -12.78 17.29 33.25
CA ASN A 3 -12.42 16.81 34.59
C ASN A 3 -12.74 15.30 34.66
N LEU A 4 -11.76 14.47 34.31
CA LEU A 4 -11.90 13.01 34.32
C LEU A 4 -11.49 12.45 35.68
N LYS A 5 -12.27 11.49 36.19
CA LYS A 5 -11.92 10.79 37.44
C LYS A 5 -10.67 9.92 37.23
N PRO A 6 -9.81 9.73 38.25
CA PRO A 6 -8.58 8.95 38.13
C PRO A 6 -8.80 7.51 37.61
N GLU A 7 -9.90 6.87 37.99
CA GLU A 7 -10.20 5.50 37.55
C GLU A 7 -10.47 5.43 36.04
N ILE A 8 -11.10 6.48 35.49
CA ILE A 8 -11.38 6.58 34.05
C ILE A 8 -10.08 6.78 33.27
N VAL A 9 -9.16 7.58 33.78
CA VAL A 9 -7.84 7.78 33.14
C VAL A 9 -7.08 6.46 33.07
N ALA A 10 -6.98 5.74 34.19
CA ALA A 10 -6.29 4.44 34.23
C ALA A 10 -6.94 3.38 33.34
N GLN A 11 -8.27 3.40 33.20
CA GLN A 11 -8.97 2.52 32.25
C GLN A 11 -8.69 2.93 30.81
N LEU A 12 -8.70 4.23 30.50
CA LEU A 12 -8.42 4.74 29.17
C LEU A 12 -7.02 4.37 28.71
N GLU A 13 -6.01 4.54 29.56
CA GLU A 13 -4.62 4.16 29.29
C GLU A 13 -4.53 2.67 28.91
N ARG A 14 -5.15 1.79 29.70
CA ARG A 14 -5.15 0.34 29.44
C ARG A 14 -5.81 -0.01 28.10
N VAL A 15 -6.93 0.64 27.79
CA VAL A 15 -7.64 0.44 26.52
C VAL A 15 -6.81 0.96 25.35
N LEU A 16 -6.24 2.17 25.46
CA LEU A 16 -5.40 2.75 24.41
C LEU A 16 -4.17 1.90 24.13
N SER A 17 -3.47 1.40 25.16
CA SER A 17 -2.34 0.49 24.97
C SER A 17 -2.76 -0.82 24.28
N SER A 18 -3.93 -1.36 24.62
CA SER A 18 -4.45 -2.57 23.95
C SER A 18 -4.82 -2.30 22.49
N VAL A 19 -5.37 -1.12 22.19
CA VAL A 19 -5.72 -0.69 20.83
C VAL A 19 -4.47 -0.43 20.00
N GLU A 20 -3.44 0.20 20.55
CA GLU A 20 -2.15 0.43 19.87
C GLU A 20 -1.53 -0.87 19.37
N MET A 21 -1.67 -1.97 20.12
CA MET A 21 -1.20 -3.30 19.70
C MET A 21 -1.99 -3.90 18.53
N LEU A 22 -3.21 -3.42 18.27
CA LEU A 22 -4.05 -3.86 17.15
C LEU A 22 -3.92 -2.97 15.92
N LEU A 23 -3.31 -1.79 16.05
CA LEU A 23 -3.12 -0.88 14.93
C LEU A 23 -2.05 -1.44 13.98
N PRO A 24 -2.23 -1.29 12.66
CA PRO A 24 -1.19 -1.63 11.71
C PRO A 24 0.06 -0.79 11.99
N LYS A 25 1.24 -1.36 11.76
CA LYS A 25 2.50 -0.62 11.82
C LYS A 25 2.39 0.60 10.91
N ALA A 26 2.74 1.78 11.45
CA ALA A 26 2.84 2.99 10.63
C ALA A 26 3.88 2.77 9.53
N ILE A 27 3.47 2.99 8.28
CA ILE A 27 4.31 2.77 7.11
C ILE A 27 4.65 4.11 6.49
N ALA A 28 5.93 4.24 6.13
CA ALA A 28 6.43 5.43 5.48
C ALA A 28 5.68 5.64 4.14
N PRO A 29 5.42 6.91 3.76
CA PRO A 29 4.83 7.20 2.47
C PRO A 29 5.72 6.65 1.34
N ILE A 30 5.09 6.15 0.27
CA ILE A 30 5.80 5.66 -0.90
C ILE A 30 6.30 6.85 -1.72
N ASP A 31 7.60 6.88 -1.98
CA ASP A 31 8.20 7.80 -2.96
C ASP A 31 7.94 7.25 -4.37
N TRP A 32 6.84 7.68 -4.99
CA TRP A 32 6.45 7.28 -6.34
C TRP A 32 7.44 7.74 -7.42
N ALA A 33 8.36 8.66 -7.11
CA ALA A 33 9.45 9.00 -8.02
C ALA A 33 10.52 7.89 -8.11
N LYS A 34 10.58 6.99 -7.11
CA LYS A 34 11.53 5.86 -7.06
C LYS A 34 10.86 4.49 -7.09
N CYS A 35 9.56 4.42 -6.84
CA CYS A 35 8.79 3.19 -6.74
C CYS A 35 7.71 3.16 -7.82
N HIS A 36 7.82 2.23 -8.77
CA HIS A 36 6.88 2.12 -9.88
C HIS A 36 5.60 1.34 -9.54
N ALA A 37 5.62 0.48 -8.53
CA ALA A 37 4.49 -0.35 -8.16
C ALA A 37 4.43 -0.63 -6.65
N ALA A 38 3.22 -0.76 -6.11
CA ALA A 38 2.99 -1.12 -4.72
C ALA A 38 1.83 -2.12 -4.59
N ASN A 39 1.97 -3.06 -3.66
CA ASN A 39 0.94 -4.03 -3.34
C ASN A 39 0.06 -3.49 -2.21
N TRP A 40 -1.27 -3.58 -2.38
CA TRP A 40 -2.19 -3.32 -1.28
C TRP A 40 -2.14 -4.50 -0.29
N ARG A 41 -1.78 -4.22 0.96
CA ARG A 41 -1.80 -5.17 2.07
C ARG A 41 -2.94 -4.84 3.00
N ARG A 42 -3.84 -5.81 3.23
CA ARG A 42 -4.95 -5.65 4.17
C ARG A 42 -4.54 -6.07 5.57
N HIS A 43 -4.87 -5.26 6.56
CA HIS A 43 -4.75 -5.59 7.98
C HIS A 43 -6.05 -5.23 8.71
N SER A 44 -6.81 -6.27 9.09
CA SER A 44 -8.13 -6.15 9.73
C SER A 44 -9.06 -5.20 8.97
N PHE A 45 -9.34 -4.03 9.54
CA PHE A 45 -10.25 -3.02 9.00
C PHE A 45 -9.54 -1.93 8.17
N SER A 46 -8.24 -2.08 7.94
CA SER A 46 -7.40 -1.11 7.24
C SER A 46 -6.47 -1.80 6.26
N GLY A 47 -5.66 -1.01 5.56
CA GLY A 47 -4.57 -1.53 4.78
C GLY A 47 -3.57 -0.46 4.44
N TYR A 48 -2.52 -0.87 3.78
CA TYR A 48 -1.42 -0.02 3.40
C TYR A 48 -0.86 -0.43 2.05
N LEU A 49 -0.13 0.47 1.42
CA LEU A 49 0.64 0.16 0.22
C LEU A 49 2.05 -0.26 0.63
N GLU A 50 2.46 -1.44 0.19
CA GLU A 50 3.81 -1.95 0.35
C GLU A 50 4.57 -1.80 -0.98
N PRO A 51 5.71 -1.08 -1.02
CA PRO A 51 6.52 -0.97 -2.22
C PRO A 51 6.94 -2.34 -2.77
N VAL A 52 6.79 -2.54 -4.08
CA VAL A 52 7.34 -3.72 -4.76
C VAL A 52 8.86 -3.55 -4.82
N ARG A 53 9.60 -4.40 -4.08
CA ARG A 53 11.06 -4.28 -3.95
C ARG A 53 11.84 -4.79 -5.16
N VAL A 54 11.29 -5.79 -5.85
CA VAL A 54 11.92 -6.43 -7.00
C VAL A 54 10.85 -6.49 -8.08
N THR A 55 11.10 -5.77 -9.16
CA THR A 55 10.35 -5.90 -10.40
C THR A 55 11.19 -6.72 -11.36
N ASP A 56 10.53 -7.54 -12.17
CA ASP A 56 11.19 -8.19 -13.30
C ASP A 56 11.75 -7.10 -14.24
N THR A 57 12.95 -7.33 -14.76
CA THR A 57 13.62 -6.41 -15.70
C THR A 57 13.31 -6.73 -17.15
N THR A 58 12.55 -7.80 -17.40
CA THR A 58 12.13 -8.20 -18.74
C THR A 58 11.41 -7.05 -19.45
N THR A 59 11.89 -6.76 -20.65
CA THR A 59 11.38 -5.72 -21.53
C THR A 59 10.41 -6.28 -22.56
N LEU A 60 9.61 -5.39 -23.16
CA LEU A 60 8.67 -5.74 -24.23
C LEU A 60 9.37 -6.37 -25.44
N ASP A 61 10.59 -5.93 -25.75
CA ASP A 61 11.35 -6.40 -26.92
C ASP A 61 11.92 -7.81 -26.72
N GLU A 62 12.12 -8.24 -25.47
CA GLU A 62 12.58 -9.58 -25.12
C GLU A 62 11.47 -10.64 -25.23
N LEU A 63 10.20 -10.23 -25.35
CA LEU A 63 9.08 -11.15 -25.53
C LEU A 63 8.97 -11.58 -26.99
N LEU A 64 9.17 -12.87 -27.28
CA LEU A 64 9.16 -13.43 -28.63
C LEU A 64 7.83 -14.15 -28.93
N GLY A 65 7.35 -14.03 -30.18
CA GLY A 65 6.17 -14.75 -30.66
C GLY A 65 4.81 -14.21 -30.19
N VAL A 66 4.79 -13.03 -29.57
CA VAL A 66 3.58 -12.41 -28.98
C VAL A 66 3.30 -10.99 -29.48
N GLU A 67 3.65 -10.70 -30.74
CA GLU A 67 3.64 -9.33 -31.27
C GLU A 67 2.24 -8.69 -31.26
N GLU A 68 1.21 -9.44 -31.66
CA GLU A 68 -0.19 -8.97 -31.61
C GLU A 68 -0.61 -8.58 -30.17
N GLN A 69 -0.21 -9.38 -29.17
CA GLN A 69 -0.51 -9.12 -27.77
C GLN A 69 0.21 -7.86 -27.27
N LYS A 70 1.44 -7.59 -27.73
CA LYS A 70 2.16 -6.35 -27.39
C LYS A 70 1.41 -5.13 -27.92
N GLU A 71 0.98 -5.15 -29.18
CA GLU A 71 0.26 -4.04 -29.80
C GLU A 71 -1.05 -3.75 -29.06
N ILE A 72 -1.84 -4.79 -28.78
CA ILE A 72 -3.11 -4.67 -28.03
C ILE A 72 -2.84 -4.08 -26.64
N MET A 73 -1.86 -4.61 -25.92
CA MET A 73 -1.52 -4.13 -24.58
C MET A 73 -1.12 -2.65 -24.60
N ILE A 74 -0.21 -2.26 -25.49
CA ILE A 74 0.25 -0.86 -25.61
C ILE A 74 -0.92 0.07 -25.94
N ASN A 75 -1.76 -0.30 -26.91
CA ASN A 75 -2.91 0.50 -27.30
C ASN A 75 -3.93 0.65 -26.16
N ASN A 76 -4.19 -0.41 -25.40
CA ASN A 76 -5.05 -0.36 -24.22
C ASN A 76 -4.44 0.52 -23.13
N THR A 77 -3.14 0.39 -22.84
CA THR A 77 -2.47 1.23 -21.82
C THR A 77 -2.51 2.71 -22.18
N ARG A 78 -2.33 3.07 -23.46
CA ARG A 78 -2.42 4.46 -23.92
C ARG A 78 -3.79 5.09 -23.68
N GLN A 79 -4.87 4.31 -23.67
CA GLN A 79 -6.22 4.82 -23.40
C GLN A 79 -6.37 5.36 -21.97
N PHE A 80 -5.51 4.94 -21.03
CA PHE A 80 -5.54 5.43 -19.64
C PHE A 80 -4.74 6.74 -19.43
N LEU A 81 -4.07 7.26 -20.46
CA LEU A 81 -3.28 8.49 -20.39
C LEU A 81 -4.04 9.74 -20.87
N ALA A 82 -5.31 9.59 -21.25
CA ALA A 82 -6.18 10.65 -21.79
C ALA A 82 -6.85 11.50 -20.70
#